data_AF-A0A974Y7U3-F1
#
_entry.id   AF-A0A974Y7U3-F1
#
_cell.length_a   1.000
_cell.length_b   1.000
_cell.length_c   1.000
_cell.angle_alpha   90.00
_cell.angle_beta   90.00
_cell.angle_gamma   90.00
#
_symmetry.space_group_name_H-M   'P 1'
#
loop_
_entity.id
_entity.type
_entity.pdbx_description
1 polymer ?
#
loop_
_entity_poly.entity_id
_entity_poly.type
_entity_poly.pdbx_seq_one_letter_code
_entity_poly.pdbx_strand_id
1 'polypeptide(L)'
;MQGSAVMTVDVRAVFQLFHAAKHQFYYQADLKAFGKVEYWIGPAEIREQLATQGVVVGDCDDFASLCVMHARAQGLPARFVLCLTEAGESHLVCEIEGWVLDNRQSEVERQDDLDYSWLAVSDYVAGGDWRIVVKEDKHG
;
A
#
# COMPACT_ATOMS: atom_id res chain seq x y z
N MET A 1 -19.76 -30.27 4.14
CA MET A 1 -18.49 -29.54 4.05
C MET A 1 -18.50 -28.75 2.75
N GLN A 2 -18.79 -27.45 2.83
CA GLN A 2 -18.69 -26.56 1.67
C GLN A 2 -17.22 -26.18 1.52
N GLY A 3 -16.62 -26.57 0.40
CA GLY A 3 -15.29 -26.12 0.03
C GLY A 3 -15.33 -24.61 -0.15
N SER A 4 -14.58 -23.89 0.68
CA SER A 4 -14.32 -22.46 0.48
C SER A 4 -13.53 -22.34 -0.81
N ALA A 5 -14.17 -21.86 -1.88
CA ALA A 5 -13.45 -21.45 -3.07
C ALA A 5 -12.53 -20.31 -2.64
N VAL A 6 -11.22 -20.52 -2.74
CA VAL A 6 -10.25 -19.43 -2.65
C VAL A 6 -10.55 -18.53 -3.84
N MET A 7 -11.30 -17.45 -3.59
CA MET A 7 -11.49 -16.40 -4.58
C MET A 7 -10.12 -15.77 -4.78
N THR A 8 -9.47 -16.06 -5.89
CA THR A 8 -8.24 -15.37 -6.30
C THR A 8 -8.64 -14.04 -6.91
N VAL A 9 -8.06 -12.95 -6.45
CA VAL A 9 -8.26 -11.60 -7.00
C VAL A 9 -7.97 -11.59 -8.51
N ASP A 10 -8.79 -10.86 -9.27
CA ASP A 10 -8.47 -10.58 -10.66
C ASP A 10 -7.23 -9.66 -10.69
N VAL A 11 -6.09 -10.25 -11.02
CA VAL A 11 -4.82 -9.52 -11.08
C VAL A 11 -4.90 -8.31 -12.02
N ARG A 12 -5.73 -8.34 -13.07
CA ARG A 12 -5.90 -7.19 -13.97
C ARG A 12 -6.49 -6.00 -13.25
N ALA A 13 -7.42 -6.22 -12.32
CA ALA A 13 -7.99 -5.15 -11.49
C ALA A 13 -6.90 -4.54 -10.59
N VAL A 14 -6.01 -5.37 -10.03
CA VAL A 14 -4.87 -4.91 -9.23
C VAL A 14 -3.91 -4.04 -10.06
N PHE A 15 -3.54 -4.49 -11.26
CA PHE A 15 -2.70 -3.69 -12.18
C PHE A 15 -3.35 -2.37 -12.57
N GLN A 16 -4.64 -2.38 -12.93
CA GLN A 16 -5.38 -1.17 -13.30
C GLN A 16 -5.45 -0.18 -12.15
N LEU A 17 -5.69 -0.67 -10.93
CA LEU A 17 -5.72 0.14 -9.73
C LEU A 17 -4.36 0.78 -9.44
N PHE A 18 -3.29 -0.01 -9.48
CA PHE A 18 -1.93 0.49 -9.26
C PHE A 18 -1.57 1.58 -10.26
N HIS A 19 -1.84 1.34 -11.55
CA HIS A 19 -1.58 2.33 -12.59
C HIS A 19 -2.40 3.61 -12.36
N ALA A 20 -3.69 3.50 -12.02
CA ALA A 20 -4.51 4.66 -11.69
C ALA A 20 -3.95 5.44 -10.48
N ALA A 21 -3.52 4.75 -9.42
CA ALA A 21 -2.90 5.37 -8.26
C ALA A 21 -1.59 6.08 -8.62
N LYS A 22 -0.73 5.47 -9.45
CA LYS A 22 0.52 6.09 -9.93
C LYS A 22 0.26 7.38 -10.73
N HIS A 23 -0.80 7.43 -11.54
CA HIS A 23 -1.20 8.66 -12.26
C HIS A 23 -1.75 9.75 -11.35
N GLN A 24 -2.28 9.36 -10.19
CA GLN A 24 -2.85 10.25 -9.20
C GLN A 24 -1.89 10.58 -8.06
N PHE A 25 -0.60 10.26 -8.18
CA PHE A 25 0.35 10.43 -7.09
C PHE A 25 1.63 11.13 -7.53
N TYR A 26 2.13 12.03 -6.69
CA TYR A 26 3.41 12.70 -6.86
C TYR A 26 4.21 12.61 -5.57
N TYR A 27 5.36 11.95 -5.63
CA TYR A 27 6.20 11.75 -4.46
C TYR A 27 6.82 13.05 -3.95
N GLN A 28 6.63 13.30 -2.66
CA GLN A 28 7.25 14.39 -1.92
C GLN A 28 7.29 14.04 -0.43
N ALA A 29 8.49 14.01 0.15
CA ALA A 29 8.66 13.76 1.59
C ALA A 29 7.82 14.72 2.45
N ASP A 30 7.31 14.22 3.58
CA ASP A 30 6.41 14.94 4.48
C ASP A 30 6.92 16.30 4.96
N LEU A 31 8.23 16.41 5.19
CA LEU A 31 8.82 17.67 5.64
C LEU A 31 8.58 18.78 4.60
N LYS A 32 8.54 18.41 3.32
CA LYS A 32 8.28 19.34 2.22
C LYS A 32 6.79 19.48 1.92
N ALA A 33 6.02 18.39 1.99
CA ALA A 33 4.58 18.40 1.71
C ALA A 33 3.75 19.07 2.82
N PHE A 34 4.07 18.77 4.08
CA PHE A 34 3.25 19.11 5.25
C PHE A 34 4.02 19.91 6.33
N GLY A 35 5.34 20.09 6.17
CA GLY A 35 6.18 20.76 7.17
C GLY A 35 6.41 19.93 8.44
N LYS A 36 6.18 18.61 8.38
CA LYS A 36 6.29 17.66 9.49
C LYS A 36 7.29 16.56 9.14
N VAL A 37 7.97 16.00 10.14
CA VAL A 37 8.92 14.88 9.89
C VAL A 37 8.18 13.62 9.44
N GLU A 38 6.96 13.40 9.97
CA GLU A 38 6.08 12.29 9.64
C GLU A 38 4.62 12.79 9.73
N TYR A 39 3.80 12.50 8.72
CA TYR A 39 2.39 12.89 8.65
C TYR A 39 1.58 12.03 7.68
N TRP A 40 0.75 11.16 8.23
CA TRP A 40 -0.09 10.28 7.43
C TRP A 40 -1.42 10.94 7.10
N ILE A 41 -1.73 11.12 5.82
CA ILE A 41 -3.00 11.71 5.43
C ILE A 41 -4.17 10.72 5.53
N GLY A 42 -5.32 11.21 5.99
CA GLY A 42 -6.54 10.41 6.04
C GLY A 42 -7.29 10.37 4.69
N PRO A 43 -8.30 9.48 4.54
CA PRO A 43 -9.13 9.42 3.33
C PRO A 43 -9.86 10.74 2.99
N ALA A 44 -10.13 11.59 3.99
CA ALA A 44 -10.74 12.90 3.75
C ALA A 44 -9.76 13.85 3.04
N GLU A 45 -8.52 13.90 3.49
CA GLU A 45 -7.45 14.71 2.89
C GLU A 45 -7.08 14.21 1.50
N ILE A 46 -7.01 12.88 1.29
CA ILE A 46 -6.82 12.31 -0.05
C ILE A 46 -7.90 12.81 -1.01
N ARG A 47 -9.17 12.75 -0.60
CA ARG A 47 -10.29 13.22 -1.43
C ARG A 47 -10.21 14.71 -1.71
N GLU A 48 -9.82 15.51 -0.73
CA GLU A 48 -9.64 16.95 -0.90
C GLU A 48 -8.50 17.26 -1.88
N GLN A 49 -7.35 16.61 -1.76
CA GLN A 49 -6.23 16.73 -2.69
C GLN A 49 -6.64 16.33 -4.11
N LEU A 50 -7.26 15.17 -4.29
CA LEU A 50 -7.75 14.74 -5.61
C LEU A 50 -8.77 15.72 -6.20
N ALA A 51 -9.65 16.31 -5.39
CA ALA A 51 -10.65 17.27 -5.86
C ALA A 51 -10.05 18.63 -6.24
N THR A 52 -8.99 19.06 -5.56
CA THR A 52 -8.42 20.41 -5.71
C THR A 52 -7.27 20.48 -6.71
N GLN A 53 -6.41 19.45 -6.74
CA GLN A 53 -5.20 19.40 -7.57
C GLN A 53 -5.15 18.19 -8.52
N GLY A 54 -6.07 17.23 -8.39
CA GLY A 54 -6.12 16.04 -9.26
C GLY A 54 -5.09 14.96 -8.92
N VAL A 55 -4.20 15.21 -7.96
CA VAL A 55 -3.15 14.31 -7.51
C VAL A 55 -3.07 14.32 -5.98
N VAL A 56 -2.48 13.28 -5.41
CA VAL A 56 -2.03 13.22 -4.02
C VAL A 56 -0.54 13.51 -4.00
N VAL A 57 -0.13 14.48 -3.20
CA VAL A 57 1.27 14.82 -2.95
C VAL A 57 1.61 14.34 -1.55
N GLY A 58 2.63 13.49 -1.46
CA GLY A 58 2.93 12.77 -0.23
C GLY A 58 4.06 11.76 -0.40
N ASP A 59 4.30 10.94 0.63
CA ASP A 59 5.32 9.90 0.57
C ASP A 59 4.76 8.46 0.52
N CYS A 60 5.51 7.48 1.03
CA CYS A 60 5.16 6.07 0.94
C CYS A 60 3.82 5.73 1.58
N ASP A 61 3.51 6.27 2.77
CA ASP A 61 2.28 5.92 3.46
C ASP A 61 1.06 6.58 2.82
N ASP A 62 1.22 7.77 2.25
CA ASP A 62 0.18 8.45 1.48
C ASP A 62 -0.15 7.70 0.19
N PHE A 63 0.86 7.16 -0.51
CA PHE A 63 0.62 6.31 -1.67
C PHE A 63 -0.08 4.99 -1.28
N ALA A 64 0.37 4.35 -0.20
CA ALA A 64 -0.27 3.15 0.31
C ALA A 64 -1.74 3.43 0.70
N SER A 65 -2.00 4.58 1.33
CA SER A 65 -3.33 5.03 1.74
C SER A 65 -4.24 5.29 0.54
N LEU A 66 -3.72 5.92 -0.52
CA LEU A 66 -4.41 6.09 -1.79
C LEU A 66 -4.81 4.74 -2.40
N CYS A 67 -3.86 3.78 -2.46
CA CYS A 67 -4.11 2.45 -2.99
C CYS A 67 -5.16 1.69 -2.17
N VAL A 68 -5.05 1.68 -0.83
CA VAL A 68 -6.00 1.02 0.07
C VAL A 68 -7.40 1.63 -0.07
N MET A 69 -7.50 2.96 -0.17
CA MET A 69 -8.78 3.65 -0.37
C MET A 69 -9.45 3.22 -1.68
N HIS A 70 -8.71 3.25 -2.79
CA HIS A 70 -9.24 2.84 -4.10
C HIS A 70 -9.64 1.37 -4.13
N ALA A 71 -8.83 0.51 -3.51
CA ALA A 71 -9.07 -0.94 -3.52
C ALA A 71 -10.33 -1.28 -2.74
N ARG A 72 -10.48 -0.71 -1.54
CA ARG A 72 -11.68 -0.90 -0.72
C ARG A 72 -12.93 -0.33 -1.36
N ALA A 73 -12.83 0.80 -2.07
CA ALA A 73 -13.95 1.35 -2.85
C ALA A 73 -14.40 0.39 -3.99
N GLN A 74 -13.51 -0.48 -4.46
CA GLN A 74 -13.79 -1.51 -5.47
C GLN A 74 -14.11 -2.89 -4.86
N GLY A 75 -14.18 -2.99 -3.53
CA GLY A 75 -14.44 -4.26 -2.83
C GLY A 75 -13.25 -5.23 -2.82
N LEU A 76 -12.04 -4.76 -3.14
CA LEU A 76 -10.83 -5.56 -3.09
C LEU A 76 -10.28 -5.62 -1.65
N PRO A 77 -9.80 -6.80 -1.19
CA PRO A 77 -9.26 -6.96 0.15
C PRO A 77 -7.84 -6.36 0.22
N ALA A 78 -7.77 -5.07 0.53
CA ALA A 78 -6.52 -4.34 0.68
C ALA A 78 -6.16 -4.05 2.15
N ARG A 79 -4.88 -4.13 2.46
CA ARG A 79 -4.31 -3.81 3.77
C ARG A 79 -2.98 -3.08 3.64
N PHE A 80 -2.55 -2.47 4.74
CA PHE A 80 -1.22 -1.88 4.85
C PHE A 80 -0.23 -2.96 5.28
N VAL A 81 1.00 -2.85 4.77
CA VAL A 81 2.13 -3.67 5.18
C VAL A 81 3.31 -2.76 5.47
N LEU A 82 3.83 -2.86 6.70
CA LEU A 82 5.07 -2.23 7.10
C LEU A 82 6.23 -3.19 6.82
N CYS A 83 7.27 -2.70 6.15
CA CYS A 83 8.42 -3.49 5.75
C CYS A 83 9.73 -2.71 5.87
N LEU A 84 10.83 -3.43 5.75
CA LEU A 84 12.13 -2.87 5.40
C LEU A 84 12.41 -3.19 3.93
N THR A 85 12.86 -2.19 3.17
CA THR A 85 13.30 -2.36 1.79
C THR A 85 14.60 -3.16 1.72
N GLU A 86 15.06 -3.47 0.51
CA GLU A 86 16.35 -4.13 0.26
C GLU A 86 17.55 -3.34 0.84
N ALA A 87 17.39 -2.04 1.06
CA ALA A 87 18.39 -1.17 1.67
C ALA A 87 18.24 -1.05 3.21
N GLY A 88 17.26 -1.74 3.80
CA GLY A 88 16.93 -1.64 5.23
C GLY A 88 16.14 -0.39 5.62
N GLU A 89 15.56 0.33 4.65
CA GLU A 89 14.76 1.53 4.92
C GLU A 89 13.33 1.14 5.30
N SER A 90 12.77 1.79 6.34
CA SER A 90 11.37 1.59 6.73
C SER A 90 10.44 2.10 5.63
N HIS A 91 9.47 1.28 5.23
CA HIS A 91 8.58 1.57 4.11
C HIS A 91 7.18 1.00 4.35
N LEU A 92 6.16 1.73 3.88
CA LEU A 92 4.78 1.29 3.92
C LEU A 92 4.25 1.03 2.51
N VAL A 93 3.63 -0.13 2.32
CA VAL A 93 3.03 -0.53 1.03
C VAL A 93 1.59 -0.98 1.22
N CYS A 94 0.84 -0.98 0.11
CA CYS A 94 -0.47 -1.64 0.05
C CYS A 94 -0.29 -3.08 -0.46
N GLU A 95 -0.96 -4.04 0.17
CA GLU A 95 -1.03 -5.43 -0.30
C GLU A 95 -2.47 -5.83 -0.61
N ILE A 96 -2.63 -6.56 -1.72
CA ILE A 96 -3.88 -7.17 -2.16
C ILE A 96 -3.59 -8.62 -2.54
N GLU A 97 -3.96 -9.56 -1.66
CA GLU A 97 -3.80 -11.02 -1.87
C GLU A 97 -2.42 -11.45 -2.39
N GLY A 98 -1.36 -10.95 -1.76
CA GLY A 98 0.03 -11.24 -2.08
C GLY A 98 0.63 -10.39 -3.20
N TRP A 99 -0.12 -9.45 -3.78
CA TRP A 99 0.41 -8.43 -4.70
C TRP A 99 0.71 -7.14 -3.95
N VAL A 100 1.90 -6.60 -4.15
CA VAL A 100 2.39 -5.39 -3.51
C VAL A 100 2.26 -4.21 -4.47
N LEU A 101 1.68 -3.12 -3.96
CA LEU A 101 1.57 -1.83 -4.61
C LEU A 101 2.51 -0.86 -3.88
N ASP A 102 3.66 -0.62 -4.49
CA ASP A 102 4.74 0.21 -3.94
C ASP A 102 4.99 1.43 -4.86
N ASN A 103 5.11 2.63 -4.28
CA ASN A 103 5.39 3.85 -5.04
C ASN A 103 6.77 3.82 -5.71
N ARG A 104 7.72 3.02 -5.21
CA ARG A 104 9.08 2.83 -5.75
C ARG A 104 9.07 1.98 -7.02
N GLN A 105 8.04 1.14 -7.20
CA GLN A 105 7.93 0.21 -8.32
C GLN A 105 7.28 0.85 -9.55
N SER A 106 7.56 0.26 -10.71
CA SER A 106 6.93 0.62 -11.98
C SER A 106 5.70 -0.24 -12.31
N GLU A 107 5.61 -1.43 -11.72
CA GLU A 107 4.50 -2.39 -11.84
C GLU A 107 4.21 -3.02 -10.47
N VAL A 108 3.09 -3.75 -10.36
CA VAL A 108 2.83 -4.54 -9.15
C VAL A 108 3.66 -5.81 -9.16
N GLU A 109 4.20 -6.18 -8.00
CA GLU A 109 5.03 -7.38 -7.85
C GLU A 109 4.44 -8.31 -6.79
N ARG A 110 4.76 -9.60 -6.86
CA ARG A 110 4.36 -10.51 -5.78
C ARG A 110 5.23 -10.26 -4.56
N GLN A 111 4.60 -10.32 -3.39
CA GLN A 111 5.29 -10.17 -2.11
C GLN A 111 6.48 -11.15 -1.94
N ASP A 112 6.36 -12.37 -2.46
CA ASP A 112 7.41 -13.39 -2.37
C ASP A 112 8.61 -13.12 -3.31
N ASP A 113 8.45 -12.23 -4.29
CA ASP A 113 9.48 -11.91 -5.29
C ASP A 113 10.31 -10.68 -4.87
N LEU A 114 9.91 -10.00 -3.78
CA LEU A 114 10.58 -8.81 -3.25
C LEU A 114 11.56 -9.18 -2.13
N ASP A 115 12.76 -8.61 -2.21
CA ASP A 115 13.81 -8.72 -1.20
C ASP A 115 13.58 -7.75 -0.03
N TYR A 116 12.37 -7.79 0.54
CA TYR A 116 11.94 -6.95 1.65
C TYR A 116 11.70 -7.81 2.90
N SER A 117 11.97 -7.23 4.07
CA SER A 117 11.63 -7.86 5.36
C SER A 117 10.27 -7.37 5.84
N TRP A 118 9.29 -8.27 5.96
CA TRP A 118 7.91 -7.94 6.34
C TRP A 118 7.75 -7.86 7.87
N LEU A 119 7.44 -6.67 8.38
CA LEU A 119 7.43 -6.39 9.82
C LEU A 119 6.04 -6.52 10.44
N ALA A 120 5.04 -5.85 9.85
CA ALA A 120 3.68 -5.83 10.37
C ALA A 120 2.64 -5.64 9.26
N VAL A 121 1.43 -6.10 9.49
CA VAL A 121 0.30 -5.94 8.57
C VAL A 121 -0.92 -5.41 9.31
N SER A 122 -1.67 -4.52 8.67
CA SER A 122 -3.00 -4.15 9.17
C SER A 122 -4.01 -5.25 8.84
N ASP A 123 -5.17 -5.21 9.48
CA ASP A 123 -6.34 -5.94 9.00
C ASP A 123 -6.82 -5.38 7.64
N TYR A 124 -7.66 -6.15 6.96
CA TYR A 124 -8.31 -5.76 5.70
C TYR A 124 -9.42 -4.72 5.89
N VAL A 125 -9.87 -4.51 7.12
CA VAL A 125 -10.90 -3.54 7.50
C VAL A 125 -10.28 -2.32 8.17
N ALA A 126 -10.77 -1.13 7.83
CA ALA A 126 -10.34 0.11 8.47
C ALA A 126 -10.60 0.08 9.99
N GLY A 127 -9.60 0.46 10.79
CA GLY A 127 -9.68 0.43 12.25
C GLY A 127 -9.47 -0.96 12.88
N GLY A 128 -9.19 -1.99 12.08
CA GLY A 128 -8.78 -3.30 12.57
C GLY A 128 -7.36 -3.31 13.16
N ASP A 129 -7.01 -4.41 13.82
CA ASP A 129 -5.74 -4.56 14.51
C ASP A 129 -4.55 -4.69 13.55
N TRP A 130 -3.37 -4.31 14.05
CA TRP A 130 -2.10 -4.62 13.42
C TRP A 130 -1.51 -5.89 14.00
N ARG A 131 -0.90 -6.71 13.14
CA ARG A 131 -0.22 -7.95 13.53
C ARG A 131 1.22 -7.91 13.07
N ILE A 132 2.15 -8.19 13.99
CA ILE A 132 3.56 -8.34 13.68
C ILE A 132 3.76 -9.68 12.95
N VAL A 133 4.53 -9.66 11.86
CA VAL A 133 4.71 -10.81 10.96
C VAL A 133 6.08 -11.47 11.11
N VAL A 134 7.07 -10.79 11.71
CA VAL A 134 8.53 -11.14 11.73
C VAL A 134 8.86 -12.43 10.98
N LYS A 135 9.10 -12.30 9.68
CA LYS A 135 9.71 -13.36 8.87
C LYS A 135 11.21 -13.11 8.93
N GLU A 136 11.96 -13.95 9.66
CA GLU A 136 13.43 -13.92 9.61
C GLU A 136 13.89 -14.25 8.18
N ASP A 137 14.85 -13.48 7.67
CA ASP A 137 15.31 -13.59 6.29
C ASP A 137 15.86 -14.99 5.98
N LYS A 138 15.62 -15.46 4.76
CA LYS A 138 16.30 -16.62 4.18
C LYS A 138 17.73 -16.26 3.78
N HIS A 139 18.57 -15.91 4.74
CA HIS A 139 20.01 -15.85 4.55
C HIS A 139 20.66 -17.02 5.30
N GLY A 140 20.70 -18.16 4.61
CA GLY A 140 21.54 -19.32 4.94
C GLY A 140 22.69 -19.43 3.96
#